data_AF-A0A2E6YEU9-F1
#
_entry.id   AF-A0A2E6YEU9-F1
#
_cell.length_a   1.000
_cell.length_b   1.000
_cell.length_c   1.000
_cell.angle_alpha   90.00
_cell.angle_beta   90.00
_cell.angle_gamma   90.00
#
_symmetry.space_group_name_H-M   'P 1'
#
loop_
_entity.id
_entity.type
_entity.pdbx_description
1 polymer ?
#
loop_
_entity_poly.entity_id
_entity_poly.type
_entity_poly.pdbx_seq_one_letter_code
_entity_poly.pdbx_strand_id
1 'polypeptide(L)'
;MSKSRELDQFYTNPTLAKKYYEFLNDKYDLSSFFLIEPSAGEGSFSSLFHKDSIAMDLEPKKDYIKQSDFFDFSIESINNSKPIFTIGNPPFGKNSSLAIKFLNKSGTYSDYVAFVLPKTFKKTSTQNQINLNLHLVFEEDLPKNSFLHNGEAYDVPCVFQIWKKEDFKREKIIEKKTSELFDFCKKEDGDFAIRRVGGLSGKVLENFEEYKEASHYYLKTKGFIDKKLLIQAFKDCYQEFQKAAKNTAGNPSLSKGELIKIIELYFYK
;
A
#
# COMPACT_ATOMS: atom_id res chain seq x y z
N MET A 1 23.28 7.06 -14.72
CA MET A 1 21.84 6.83 -14.39
C MET A 1 21.27 8.17 -13.99
N SER A 2 20.09 8.57 -14.48
CA SER A 2 19.60 9.94 -14.25
C SER A 2 19.15 10.15 -12.80
N LYS A 3 19.49 11.32 -12.24
CA LYS A 3 19.11 11.82 -10.90
C LYS A 3 17.61 11.67 -10.58
N SER A 4 16.76 11.67 -11.62
CA SER A 4 15.30 11.46 -11.51
C SER A 4 14.89 10.05 -11.04
N ARG A 5 15.69 9.01 -11.32
CA ARG A 5 15.48 7.66 -10.78
C ARG A 5 15.91 7.54 -9.33
N GLU A 6 16.82 8.39 -8.86
CA GLU A 6 17.25 8.41 -7.45
C GLU A 6 16.22 9.09 -6.53
N LEU A 7 15.34 9.93 -7.09
CA LEU A 7 14.35 10.71 -6.35
C LEU A 7 12.91 10.20 -6.48
N ASP A 8 12.65 9.05 -7.14
CA ASP A 8 11.30 8.53 -7.38
C ASP A 8 10.32 9.60 -7.92
N GLN A 9 10.77 10.44 -8.87
CA GLN A 9 9.94 11.51 -9.45
C GLN A 9 8.87 10.90 -10.39
N PHE A 10 7.79 10.40 -9.81
CA PHE A 10 6.56 10.02 -10.49
C PHE A 10 5.49 11.06 -10.16
N TYR A 11 5.18 11.92 -11.12
CA TYR A 11 4.17 12.95 -10.90
C TYR A 11 2.77 12.34 -11.06
N THR A 12 1.88 12.73 -10.14
CA THR A 12 0.47 12.31 -10.18
C THR A 12 -0.19 12.90 -11.42
N ASN A 13 -0.98 12.12 -12.14
CA ASN A 13 -1.79 12.68 -13.23
C ASN A 13 -2.76 13.75 -12.68
N PRO A 14 -2.80 14.99 -13.22
CA PRO A 14 -3.69 16.05 -12.73
C PRO A 14 -5.18 15.66 -12.72
N THR A 15 -5.61 14.83 -13.67
CA THR A 15 -7.00 14.31 -13.73
C THR A 15 -7.29 13.41 -12.54
N LEU A 16 -6.32 12.59 -12.14
CA LEU A 16 -6.43 11.71 -10.98
C LEU A 16 -6.43 12.51 -9.68
N ALA A 17 -5.55 13.52 -9.57
CA ALA A 17 -5.50 14.42 -8.43
C ALA A 17 -6.84 15.16 -8.26
N LYS A 18 -7.42 15.65 -9.37
CA LYS A 18 -8.74 16.28 -9.38
C LYS A 18 -9.85 15.34 -8.93
N LYS A 19 -9.90 14.11 -9.48
CA LYS A 19 -10.88 13.08 -9.07
C LYS A 19 -10.87 12.87 -7.54
N TYR A 20 -9.69 12.63 -6.97
CA TYR A 20 -9.60 12.38 -5.53
C TYR A 20 -9.81 13.62 -4.68
N TYR A 21 -9.41 14.80 -5.15
CA TYR A 21 -9.73 16.06 -4.48
C TYR A 21 -11.25 16.29 -4.41
N GLU A 22 -11.96 16.11 -5.52
CA GLU A 22 -13.43 16.23 -5.57
C GLU A 22 -14.11 15.21 -4.66
N PHE A 23 -13.64 13.95 -4.67
CA PHE A 23 -14.12 12.92 -3.75
C PHE A 23 -13.92 13.28 -2.27
N LEU A 24 -12.73 13.79 -1.93
CA LEU A 24 -12.45 14.24 -0.56
C LEU A 24 -13.31 15.44 -0.18
N ASN A 25 -13.50 16.40 -1.09
CA ASN A 25 -14.31 17.58 -0.84
C ASN A 25 -15.78 17.27 -0.64
N ASP A 26 -16.35 16.36 -1.43
CA ASP A 26 -17.72 15.88 -1.26
C ASP A 26 -17.90 15.17 0.10
N LYS A 27 -16.92 14.36 0.49
CA LYS A 27 -17.01 13.53 1.70
C LYS A 27 -16.73 14.30 3.00
N TYR A 28 -15.84 15.28 2.98
CA TYR A 28 -15.33 15.94 4.19
C TYR A 28 -15.52 17.46 4.21
N ASP A 29 -15.92 18.12 3.11
CA ASP A 29 -15.86 19.57 2.94
C ASP A 29 -14.46 20.13 3.24
N LEU A 30 -13.57 20.07 2.25
CA LEU A 30 -12.16 20.46 2.44
C LEU A 30 -11.98 21.96 2.76
N SER A 31 -13.00 22.79 2.59
CA SER A 31 -12.96 24.21 2.98
C SER A 31 -12.88 24.41 4.52
N SER A 32 -13.38 23.42 5.27
CA SER A 32 -13.35 23.36 6.73
C SER A 32 -11.99 22.94 7.31
N PHE A 33 -11.04 22.52 6.46
CA PHE A 33 -9.73 22.04 6.86
C PHE A 33 -8.61 23.00 6.44
N PHE A 34 -7.48 22.91 7.12
CA PHE A 34 -6.20 23.41 6.63
C PHE A 34 -5.49 22.30 5.86
N LEU A 35 -5.22 22.52 4.57
CA LEU A 35 -4.66 21.49 3.71
C LEU A 35 -3.13 21.58 3.64
N ILE A 36 -2.48 20.42 3.67
CA ILE A 36 -1.03 20.29 3.54
C ILE A 36 -0.70 19.29 2.43
N GLU A 37 0.11 19.67 1.46
CA GLU A 37 0.78 18.75 0.53
C GLU A 37 2.28 18.69 0.86
N PRO A 38 2.80 17.56 1.35
CA PRO A 38 4.14 17.49 1.93
C PRO A 38 5.27 17.29 0.92
N SER A 39 4.94 16.96 -0.32
CA SER A 39 5.88 16.64 -1.41
C SER A 39 5.22 16.96 -2.76
N ALA A 40 4.97 18.24 -2.99
CA ALA A 40 4.05 18.72 -4.00
C ALA A 40 4.51 18.52 -5.44
N GLY A 41 5.81 18.39 -5.70
CA GLY A 41 6.37 18.25 -7.04
C GLY A 41 5.88 19.35 -7.98
N GLU A 42 5.09 18.96 -9.00
CA GLU A 42 4.46 19.86 -9.97
C GLU A 42 3.18 20.56 -9.47
N GLY A 43 2.72 20.25 -8.26
CA GLY A 43 1.54 20.82 -7.62
C GLY A 43 0.23 20.19 -8.09
N SER A 44 0.22 18.88 -8.37
CA SER A 44 -0.97 18.21 -8.90
C SER A 44 -2.16 18.27 -7.94
N PHE A 45 -1.95 18.13 -6.63
CA PHE A 45 -3.02 18.34 -5.64
C PHE A 45 -3.09 19.80 -5.19
N SER A 46 -1.96 20.42 -4.83
CA SER A 46 -1.94 21.79 -4.28
C SER A 46 -2.43 22.88 -5.22
N SER A 47 -2.40 22.67 -6.54
CA SER A 47 -3.06 23.59 -7.49
C SER A 47 -4.59 23.64 -7.33
N LEU A 48 -5.19 22.67 -6.65
CA LEU A 48 -6.63 22.59 -6.36
C LEU A 48 -6.98 23.12 -4.96
N PHE A 49 -5.98 23.34 -4.10
CA PHE A 49 -6.19 23.77 -2.73
C PHE A 49 -6.63 25.24 -2.66
N HIS A 50 -7.29 25.60 -1.57
CA HIS A 50 -7.60 26.99 -1.28
C HIS A 50 -6.33 27.75 -0.82
N LYS A 51 -6.35 29.08 -0.95
CA LYS A 51 -5.17 29.95 -0.77
C LYS A 51 -4.48 29.83 0.58
N ASP A 52 -5.22 29.49 1.62
CA ASP A 52 -4.68 29.38 2.99
C ASP A 52 -3.96 28.05 3.25
N SER A 53 -3.86 27.16 2.25
CA SER A 53 -3.19 25.86 2.38
C SER A 53 -1.67 25.94 2.16
N ILE A 54 -0.94 24.89 2.52
CA ILE A 54 0.51 24.81 2.32
C ILE A 54 0.89 23.64 1.42
N ALA A 55 1.79 23.92 0.49
CA ALA A 55 2.46 22.93 -0.33
C ALA A 55 3.98 23.06 -0.11
N MET A 56 4.66 21.93 0.10
CA MET A 56 6.10 21.87 0.31
C MET A 56 6.75 20.89 -0.66
N ASP A 57 7.96 21.19 -1.08
CA ASP A 57 8.80 20.25 -1.83
C ASP A 57 10.29 20.57 -1.64
N LEU A 58 11.17 19.58 -1.82
CA LEU A 58 12.62 19.80 -1.80
C LEU A 58 13.10 20.56 -3.04
N GLU A 59 12.46 20.33 -4.19
CA GLU A 59 12.76 20.93 -5.49
C GLU A 59 11.47 21.49 -6.13
N PRO A 60 10.88 22.57 -5.57
CA PRO A 60 9.57 23.07 -6.00
C PRO A 60 9.56 23.43 -7.49
N LYS A 61 8.43 23.12 -8.16
CA LYS A 61 8.22 23.41 -9.59
C LYS A 61 7.25 24.57 -9.83
N LYS A 62 6.74 25.20 -8.77
CA LYS A 62 5.82 26.34 -8.80
C LYS A 62 6.17 27.30 -7.67
N ASP A 63 5.96 28.60 -7.91
CA ASP A 63 6.35 29.66 -6.97
C ASP A 63 5.58 29.62 -5.64
N TYR A 64 4.36 29.08 -5.64
CA TYR A 64 3.55 28.93 -4.42
C TYR A 64 3.95 27.71 -3.58
N ILE A 65 4.78 26.80 -4.11
CA ILE A 65 5.27 25.64 -3.38
C ILE A 65 6.52 26.05 -2.60
N LYS A 66 6.46 25.91 -1.28
CA LYS A 66 7.57 26.25 -0.40
C LYS A 66 8.70 25.25 -0.55
N GLN A 67 9.91 25.73 -0.83
CA GLN A 67 11.11 24.91 -0.75
C GLN A 67 11.38 24.52 0.71
N SER A 68 11.25 23.23 1.04
CA SER A 68 11.44 22.74 2.42
C SER A 68 11.65 21.22 2.42
N ASP A 69 12.45 20.72 3.36
CA ASP A 69 12.34 19.33 3.77
C ASP A 69 11.08 19.17 4.65
N PHE A 70 10.23 18.21 4.30
CA PHE A 70 9.02 17.92 5.06
C PHE A 70 9.31 17.29 6.43
N PHE A 71 10.42 16.58 6.58
CA PHE A 71 10.76 15.97 7.87
C PHE A 71 11.16 17.01 8.91
N ASP A 72 11.68 18.16 8.47
CA ASP A 72 12.02 19.31 9.30
C ASP A 72 10.82 20.23 9.59
N PHE A 73 9.71 20.05 8.87
CA PHE A 73 8.50 20.84 9.08
C PHE A 73 7.88 20.60 10.47
N SER A 74 7.54 21.70 11.15
CA SER A 74 6.79 21.70 12.42
C SER A 74 5.47 22.45 12.24
N ILE A 75 4.37 21.82 12.67
CA ILE A 75 3.04 22.42 12.58
C ILE A 75 2.89 23.67 13.46
N GLU A 76 3.68 23.77 14.53
CA GLU A 76 3.69 24.92 15.45
C GLU A 76 4.10 26.23 14.75
N SER A 77 4.79 26.13 13.61
CA SER A 77 5.13 27.29 12.78
C SER A 77 3.92 27.87 12.01
N ILE A 78 2.78 27.18 12.04
CA ILE A 78 1.55 27.60 11.38
C ILE A 78 0.56 28.08 12.44
N ASN A 79 0.17 29.35 12.35
CA ASN A 79 -0.95 29.87 13.14
C ASN A 79 -2.28 29.48 12.45
N ASN A 80 -2.77 28.28 12.73
CA ASN A 80 -4.03 27.76 12.18
C ASN A 80 -4.88 27.10 13.28
N SER A 81 -6.17 27.39 13.28
CA SER A 81 -7.16 26.81 14.20
C SER A 81 -8.04 25.72 13.56
N LYS A 82 -7.97 25.55 12.23
CA LYS A 82 -8.73 24.50 11.53
C LYS A 82 -8.13 23.11 11.77
N PRO A 83 -8.94 22.04 11.76
CA PRO A 83 -8.42 20.69 11.65
C PRO A 83 -7.56 20.54 10.38
N ILE A 84 -6.58 19.64 10.42
CA ILE A 84 -5.58 19.50 9.36
C ILE A 84 -5.86 18.26 8.52
N PHE A 85 -5.85 18.45 7.20
CA PHE A 85 -5.96 17.38 6.22
C PHE A 85 -4.71 17.36 5.33
N THR A 86 -3.86 16.35 5.50
CA THR A 86 -2.69 16.19 4.64
C THR A 86 -3.07 15.35 3.42
N ILE A 87 -2.85 15.87 2.20
CA ILE A 87 -3.23 15.23 0.93
C ILE A 87 -2.01 15.24 0.00
N GLY A 88 -1.74 14.14 -0.70
CA GLY A 88 -0.63 14.13 -1.66
C GLY A 88 -0.26 12.77 -2.23
N ASN A 89 0.90 12.73 -2.90
CA ASN A 89 1.54 11.53 -3.40
C ASN A 89 3.01 11.53 -2.93
N PRO A 90 3.30 11.01 -1.72
CA PRO A 90 4.65 11.03 -1.19
C PRO A 90 5.60 10.16 -2.02
N PRO A 91 6.89 10.51 -2.11
CA PRO A 91 7.88 9.65 -2.75
C PRO A 91 7.92 8.28 -2.04
N PHE A 92 8.01 7.21 -2.83
CA PHE A 92 7.82 5.85 -2.31
C PHE A 92 9.04 5.35 -1.54
N GLY A 93 10.24 5.56 -2.09
CA GLY A 93 11.49 5.07 -1.55
C GLY A 93 11.60 3.54 -1.61
N LYS A 94 12.80 3.03 -1.30
CA LYS A 94 13.07 1.59 -1.30
C LYS A 94 12.11 0.86 -0.36
N ASN A 95 11.42 -0.15 -0.88
CA ASN A 95 10.43 -0.95 -0.14
C ASN A 95 9.33 -0.11 0.54
N SER A 96 8.92 0.99 -0.09
CA SER A 96 7.88 1.91 0.44
C SER A 96 8.26 2.63 1.75
N SER A 97 9.54 2.57 2.15
CA SER A 97 9.99 3.08 3.45
C SER A 97 9.83 4.59 3.60
N LEU A 98 9.94 5.35 2.51
CA LEU A 98 9.81 6.80 2.55
C LEU A 98 8.35 7.21 2.69
N ALA A 99 7.45 6.63 1.90
CA ALA A 99 6.00 6.85 2.04
C ALA A 99 5.49 6.50 3.45
N ILE A 100 6.01 5.45 4.10
CA ILE A 100 5.67 5.12 5.49
C ILE A 100 6.07 6.25 6.44
N LYS A 101 7.27 6.83 6.27
CA LYS A 101 7.74 7.96 7.08
C LYS A 101 6.89 9.21 6.85
N PHE A 102 6.55 9.53 5.60
CA PHE A 102 5.67 10.66 5.28
C PHE A 102 4.30 10.51 5.95
N LEU A 103 3.69 9.31 5.85
CA LEU A 103 2.38 9.04 6.44
C LEU A 103 2.42 9.15 7.97
N ASN A 104 3.43 8.56 8.61
CA ASN A 104 3.60 8.65 10.07
C ASN A 104 3.90 10.07 10.56
N LYS A 105 4.74 10.82 9.85
CA LYS A 105 5.03 12.24 10.15
C LYS A 105 3.76 13.09 10.00
N SER A 106 2.99 12.89 8.94
CA SER A 106 1.73 13.62 8.73
C SER A 106 0.73 13.36 9.85
N GLY A 107 0.63 12.11 10.31
CA GLY A 107 -0.26 11.73 11.40
C GLY A 107 0.14 12.23 12.80
N THR A 108 1.27 12.90 12.98
CA THR A 108 1.57 13.51 14.28
C THR A 108 0.67 14.72 14.55
N TYR A 109 0.24 15.43 13.51
CA TYR A 109 -0.57 16.63 13.62
C TYR A 109 -1.85 16.63 12.76
N SER A 110 -1.98 15.76 11.76
CA SER A 110 -3.17 15.76 10.90
C SER A 110 -4.32 14.94 11.51
N ASP A 111 -5.54 15.45 11.37
CA ASP A 111 -6.77 14.70 11.65
C ASP A 111 -7.02 13.64 10.59
N TYR A 112 -6.69 13.97 9.34
CA TYR A 112 -6.78 13.06 8.20
C TYR A 112 -5.52 13.12 7.34
N VAL A 113 -5.12 11.96 6.80
CA VAL A 113 -4.05 11.83 5.81
C VAL A 113 -4.58 11.03 4.62
N ALA A 114 -4.66 11.64 3.45
CA ALA A 114 -5.08 10.98 2.21
C ALA A 114 -3.92 10.94 1.21
N PHE A 115 -3.39 9.75 0.94
CA PHE A 115 -2.25 9.58 0.06
C PHE A 115 -2.50 8.58 -1.07
N VAL A 116 -1.88 8.89 -2.21
CA VAL A 116 -1.54 7.89 -3.23
C VAL A 116 -0.31 7.13 -2.76
N LEU A 117 -0.44 5.82 -2.59
CA LEU A 117 0.58 4.95 -1.99
C LEU A 117 0.82 3.71 -2.86
N PRO A 118 1.98 3.06 -2.78
CA PRO A 118 2.20 1.77 -3.44
C PRO A 118 1.23 0.70 -2.91
N LYS A 119 0.79 -0.25 -3.75
CA LYS A 119 -0.12 -1.35 -3.32
C LYS A 119 0.42 -2.21 -2.18
N THR A 120 1.72 -2.14 -1.90
CA THR A 120 2.33 -2.75 -0.71
C THR A 120 1.68 -2.25 0.60
N PHE A 121 1.08 -1.06 0.65
CA PHE A 121 0.32 -0.56 1.81
C PHE A 121 -0.95 -1.35 2.13
N LYS A 122 -1.40 -2.21 1.22
CA LYS A 122 -2.49 -3.17 1.47
C LYS A 122 -2.02 -4.38 2.27
N LYS A 123 -0.71 -4.61 2.40
CA LYS A 123 -0.16 -5.73 3.17
C LYS A 123 -0.14 -5.42 4.65
N THR A 124 -0.51 -6.42 5.45
CA THR A 124 -0.48 -6.38 6.91
C THR A 124 0.86 -5.89 7.46
N SER A 125 1.97 -6.39 6.91
CA SER A 125 3.32 -6.02 7.36
C SER A 125 3.63 -4.53 7.19
N THR A 126 3.06 -3.88 6.18
CA THR A 126 3.19 -2.44 5.95
C THR A 126 2.22 -1.66 6.81
N GLN A 127 0.95 -2.08 6.90
CA GLN A 127 -0.03 -1.43 7.78
C GLN A 127 0.41 -1.45 9.26
N ASN A 128 1.09 -2.50 9.71
CA ASN A 128 1.62 -2.58 11.07
C ASN A 128 2.84 -1.67 11.34
N GLN A 129 3.42 -1.04 10.31
CA GLN A 129 4.45 0.00 10.45
C GLN A 129 3.86 1.41 10.53
N ILE A 130 2.58 1.56 10.21
CA ILE A 130 1.87 2.83 10.35
C ILE A 130 1.51 3.06 11.82
N ASN A 131 1.58 4.32 12.25
CA ASN A 131 1.20 4.76 13.59
C ASN A 131 -0.17 4.15 13.96
N LEU A 132 -0.27 3.56 15.14
CA LEU A 132 -1.49 2.88 15.59
C LEU A 132 -2.63 3.86 15.90
N ASN A 133 -2.34 5.14 16.09
CA ASN A 133 -3.38 6.17 16.18
C ASN A 133 -3.98 6.53 14.82
N LEU A 134 -3.40 6.07 13.70
CA LEU A 134 -3.99 6.26 12.37
C LEU A 134 -4.79 5.02 11.97
N HIS A 135 -6.07 5.23 11.70
CA HIS A 135 -7.05 4.21 11.32
C HIS A 135 -7.36 4.35 9.84
N LEU A 136 -7.20 3.27 9.07
CA LEU A 136 -7.56 3.25 7.65
C LEU A 136 -9.08 3.30 7.51
N VAL A 137 -9.60 4.38 6.93
CA VAL A 137 -11.06 4.61 6.78
C VAL A 137 -11.53 4.54 5.34
N PHE A 138 -10.61 4.56 4.37
CA PHE A 138 -10.94 4.39 2.95
C PHE A 138 -9.74 3.81 2.20
N GLU A 139 -10.02 2.96 1.21
CA GLU A 139 -9.03 2.36 0.31
C GLU A 139 -9.64 2.15 -1.08
N GLU A 140 -8.98 2.65 -2.13
CA GLU A 140 -9.35 2.41 -3.53
C GLU A 140 -8.10 2.08 -4.37
N ASP A 141 -8.14 0.97 -5.13
CA ASP A 141 -7.08 0.63 -6.07
C ASP A 141 -7.08 1.65 -7.23
N LEU A 142 -5.90 2.21 -7.55
CA LEU A 142 -5.79 3.13 -8.69
C LEU A 142 -5.91 2.36 -10.01
N PRO A 143 -6.53 2.97 -11.05
CA PRO A 143 -6.48 2.42 -12.40
C PRO A 143 -5.04 2.40 -12.93
N LYS A 144 -4.79 1.58 -13.94
CA LYS A 144 -3.51 1.61 -14.67
C LYS A 144 -3.25 2.99 -15.26
N ASN A 145 -1.97 3.31 -15.50
CA ASN A 145 -1.55 4.58 -16.12
C ASN A 145 -1.89 5.82 -15.28
N SER A 146 -1.89 5.68 -13.96
CA SER A 146 -2.19 6.76 -13.02
C SER A 146 -1.09 7.81 -12.87
N PHE A 147 0.11 7.55 -13.40
CA PHE A 147 1.29 8.40 -13.24
C PHE A 147 1.91 8.79 -14.58
N LEU A 148 2.61 9.92 -14.57
CA LEU A 148 3.43 10.39 -15.67
C LEU A 148 4.91 10.30 -15.29
N HIS A 149 5.72 9.72 -16.17
CA HIS A 149 7.18 9.75 -16.09
C HIS A 149 7.72 10.32 -17.40
N ASN A 150 8.39 11.48 -17.34
CA ASN A 150 8.83 12.23 -18.53
C ASN A 150 7.70 12.52 -19.55
N GLY A 151 6.47 12.71 -19.08
CA GLY A 151 5.30 12.96 -19.94
C GLY A 151 4.63 11.71 -20.52
N GLU A 152 5.20 10.51 -20.32
CA GLU A 152 4.59 9.25 -20.73
C GLU A 152 3.89 8.54 -19.56
N ALA A 153 2.83 7.80 -19.86
CA ALA A 153 2.12 7.00 -18.87
C ALA A 153 3.04 5.94 -18.27
N TYR A 154 3.14 5.90 -16.95
CA TYR A 154 3.92 4.91 -16.21
C TYR A 154 3.00 4.16 -15.22
N ASP A 155 3.05 2.83 -15.26
CA ASP A 155 2.18 1.97 -14.46
C ASP A 155 2.92 1.47 -13.22
N VAL A 156 2.75 2.18 -12.10
CA VAL A 156 3.09 1.67 -10.77
C VAL A 156 1.80 1.24 -10.08
N PRO A 157 1.69 -0.02 -9.62
CA PRO A 157 0.54 -0.45 -8.85
C PRO A 157 0.42 0.38 -7.57
N CYS A 158 -0.59 1.24 -7.52
CA CYS A 158 -0.87 2.12 -6.39
C CYS A 158 -2.30 1.97 -5.86
N VAL A 159 -2.50 2.51 -4.67
CA VAL A 159 -3.74 2.54 -3.91
C VAL A 159 -3.90 3.94 -3.32
N PHE A 160 -5.12 4.47 -3.34
CA PHE A 160 -5.46 5.69 -2.63
C PHE A 160 -6.03 5.28 -1.28
N GLN A 161 -5.45 5.80 -0.20
CA GLN A 161 -5.89 5.50 1.15
C GLN A 161 -6.14 6.77 1.93
N ILE A 162 -7.19 6.74 2.77
CA ILE A 162 -7.46 7.78 3.76
C ILE A 162 -7.30 7.18 5.15
N TRP A 163 -6.48 7.83 5.95
CA TRP A 163 -6.20 7.48 7.33
C TRP A 163 -6.72 8.59 8.24
N LYS A 164 -7.55 8.25 9.22
CA LYS A 164 -8.06 9.16 10.24
C LYS A 164 -7.26 8.98 11.52
N LYS A 165 -6.84 10.08 12.15
CA LYS A 165 -6.23 10.05 13.48
C LYS A 165 -7.32 9.90 14.55
N GLU A 166 -7.10 8.98 15.48
CA GLU A 166 -7.94 8.77 16.65
C GLU A 166 -7.08 8.88 17.92
N ASP A 167 -7.70 9.25 19.04
CA ASP A 167 -7.02 9.37 20.33
C ASP A 167 -6.65 7.99 20.94
N PHE A 168 -7.19 6.91 20.37
CA PHE A 168 -6.88 5.54 20.77
C PHE A 168 -6.16 4.78 19.65
N LYS A 169 -5.33 3.83 20.08
CA LYS A 169 -4.56 2.97 19.18
C LYS A 169 -5.44 1.84 18.65
N ARG A 170 -5.42 1.61 17.34
CA ARG A 170 -5.87 0.34 16.76
C ARG A 170 -4.94 -0.80 17.15
N GLU A 171 -5.45 -2.01 17.09
CA GLU A 171 -4.64 -3.22 17.27
C GLU A 171 -3.74 -3.47 16.05
N LYS A 172 -2.59 -4.10 16.29
CA LYS A 172 -1.80 -4.65 15.20
C LYS A 172 -2.51 -5.87 14.65
N ILE A 173 -2.54 -5.99 13.33
CA ILE A 173 -3.08 -7.17 12.67
C ILE A 173 -2.06 -8.31 12.84
N ILE A 174 -2.44 -9.37 13.53
CA ILE A 174 -1.58 -10.53 13.77
C ILE A 174 -1.78 -11.53 12.63
N GLU A 175 -0.75 -11.74 11.81
CA GLU A 175 -0.79 -12.79 10.79
C GLU A 175 -0.54 -14.16 11.41
N LYS A 176 -1.41 -15.13 11.06
CA LYS A 176 -1.17 -16.53 11.41
C LYS A 176 0.12 -17.01 10.76
N LYS A 177 0.88 -17.78 11.54
CA LYS A 177 2.14 -18.39 11.10
C LYS A 177 2.02 -19.88 10.84
N THR A 178 0.98 -20.50 11.38
CA THR A 178 0.68 -21.94 11.32
C THR A 178 -0.78 -22.15 10.94
N SER A 179 -1.07 -23.36 10.46
CA SER A 179 -2.42 -23.83 10.13
C SER A 179 -2.62 -25.21 10.74
N GLU A 180 -3.86 -25.55 11.07
CA GLU A 180 -4.20 -26.94 11.46
C GLU A 180 -4.41 -27.84 10.23
N LEU A 181 -4.52 -27.25 9.04
CA LEU A 181 -4.78 -27.96 7.78
C LEU A 181 -3.49 -28.40 7.08
N PHE A 182 -2.39 -27.68 7.29
CA PHE A 182 -1.11 -27.95 6.62
C PHE A 182 0.08 -27.31 7.33
N ASP A 183 1.26 -27.87 7.06
CA ASP A 183 2.55 -27.31 7.46
C ASP A 183 3.34 -26.83 6.23
N PHE A 184 4.12 -25.76 6.41
CA PHE A 184 5.15 -25.38 5.44
C PHE A 184 6.39 -26.22 5.70
N CYS A 185 6.80 -27.02 4.72
CA CYS A 185 7.90 -27.97 4.86
C CYS A 185 9.02 -27.72 3.82
N LYS A 186 10.05 -28.58 3.84
CA LYS A 186 11.04 -28.64 2.77
C LYS A 186 10.44 -29.31 1.53
N LYS A 187 11.17 -29.26 0.42
CA LYS A 187 10.71 -29.77 -0.88
C LYS A 187 10.44 -31.28 -0.83
N GLU A 188 11.39 -32.02 -0.27
CA GLU A 188 11.39 -33.48 -0.15
C GLU A 188 10.21 -34.02 0.69
N ASP A 189 9.70 -33.22 1.62
CA ASP A 189 8.59 -33.61 2.49
C ASP A 189 7.22 -33.20 1.92
N GLY A 190 7.21 -32.35 0.89
CA GLY A 190 6.01 -31.71 0.36
C GLY A 190 5.01 -32.69 -0.25
N ASP A 191 3.74 -32.51 0.06
CA ASP A 191 2.64 -33.17 -0.63
C ASP A 191 2.32 -32.52 -1.97
N PHE A 192 2.48 -31.20 -2.05
CA PHE A 192 2.35 -30.34 -3.21
C PHE A 192 3.12 -29.03 -2.98
N ALA A 193 3.33 -28.27 -4.04
CA ALA A 193 3.91 -26.94 -3.97
C ALA A 193 2.93 -25.87 -4.43
N ILE A 194 3.15 -24.64 -3.97
CA ILE A 194 2.46 -23.45 -4.46
C ILE A 194 3.48 -22.39 -4.85
N ARG A 195 3.29 -21.82 -6.04
CA ARG A 195 4.15 -20.73 -6.50
C ARG A 195 3.92 -19.49 -5.65
N ARG A 196 4.99 -18.94 -5.10
CA ARG A 196 4.92 -17.86 -4.10
C ARG A 196 5.22 -16.47 -4.67
N VAL A 197 5.87 -16.41 -5.84
CA VAL A 197 6.34 -15.16 -6.48
C VAL A 197 6.25 -15.24 -8.01
N GLY A 198 5.97 -14.09 -8.64
CA GLY A 198 5.82 -13.89 -10.08
C GLY A 198 4.37 -13.91 -10.55
N GLY A 199 4.15 -13.74 -11.85
CA GLY A 199 2.80 -13.60 -12.43
C GLY A 199 1.85 -14.79 -12.24
N LEU A 200 2.38 -15.96 -11.85
CA LEU A 200 1.62 -17.18 -11.55
C LEU A 200 1.61 -17.50 -10.04
N SER A 201 1.88 -16.53 -9.17
CA SER A 201 1.72 -16.69 -7.71
C SER A 201 0.35 -17.27 -7.38
N GLY A 202 0.30 -18.21 -6.44
CA GLY A 202 -0.91 -18.97 -6.10
C GLY A 202 -1.10 -20.27 -6.87
N LYS A 203 -0.35 -20.51 -7.97
CA LYS A 203 -0.52 -21.71 -8.77
C LYS A 203 -0.03 -22.95 -8.00
N VAL A 204 -0.89 -23.94 -7.90
CA VAL A 204 -0.59 -25.27 -7.32
C VAL A 204 0.20 -26.12 -8.32
N LEU A 205 1.19 -26.84 -7.81
CA LEU A 205 2.02 -27.79 -8.54
C LEU A 205 2.06 -29.10 -7.75
N GLU A 206 1.59 -30.19 -8.37
CA GLU A 206 1.66 -31.53 -7.76
C GLU A 206 2.95 -32.25 -8.14
N ASN A 207 3.51 -31.96 -9.32
CA ASN A 207 4.85 -32.39 -9.74
C ASN A 207 5.75 -31.15 -9.71
N PHE A 208 6.65 -31.07 -8.73
CA PHE A 208 7.43 -29.87 -8.43
C PHE A 208 8.94 -30.10 -8.28
N GLU A 209 9.42 -31.27 -8.66
CA GLU A 209 10.80 -31.75 -8.56
C GLU A 209 11.78 -30.87 -9.34
N GLU A 210 11.35 -30.27 -10.44
CA GLU A 210 12.20 -29.41 -11.28
C GLU A 210 12.23 -27.94 -10.83
N TYR A 211 11.35 -27.55 -9.89
CA TYR A 211 11.19 -26.14 -9.52
C TYR A 211 12.15 -25.71 -8.40
N LYS A 212 12.60 -24.45 -8.49
CA LYS A 212 13.48 -23.80 -7.51
C LYS A 212 12.73 -23.48 -6.22
N GLU A 213 13.37 -23.71 -5.08
CA GLU A 213 12.81 -23.45 -3.75
C GLU A 213 12.51 -21.97 -3.50
N ALA A 214 13.36 -21.07 -3.99
CA ALA A 214 13.21 -19.63 -3.75
C ALA A 214 11.87 -19.05 -4.27
N SER A 215 11.21 -19.71 -5.23
CA SER A 215 9.97 -19.26 -5.85
C SER A 215 8.73 -20.03 -5.45
N HIS A 216 8.84 -21.00 -4.54
CA HIS A 216 7.73 -21.85 -4.12
C HIS A 216 7.66 -21.99 -2.60
N TYR A 217 6.46 -22.31 -2.12
CA TYR A 217 6.27 -22.92 -0.81
C TYR A 217 5.88 -24.38 -1.01
N TYR A 218 6.43 -25.26 -0.18
CA TYR A 218 6.08 -26.67 -0.13
C TYR A 218 5.19 -26.92 1.09
N LEU A 219 4.16 -27.73 0.89
CA LEU A 219 3.08 -27.88 1.84
C LEU A 219 2.90 -29.37 2.15
N LYS A 220 2.87 -29.71 3.43
CA LYS A 220 2.49 -31.04 3.92
C LYS A 220 1.08 -30.96 4.49
N THR A 221 0.21 -31.87 4.07
CA THR A 221 -1.15 -32.00 4.62
C THR A 221 -1.06 -32.39 6.09
N LYS A 222 -1.84 -31.73 6.95
CA LYS A 222 -1.86 -31.98 8.40
C LYS A 222 -3.28 -32.33 8.87
N GLY A 223 -3.36 -33.06 9.98
CA GLY A 223 -4.63 -33.36 10.64
C GLY A 223 -5.43 -34.42 9.90
N PHE A 224 -6.76 -34.34 10.00
CA PHE A 224 -7.68 -35.32 9.41
C PHE A 224 -8.19 -34.93 8.02
N ILE A 225 -7.68 -33.85 7.43
CA ILE A 225 -8.11 -33.42 6.10
C ILE A 225 -7.53 -34.34 5.02
N ASP A 226 -8.39 -34.74 4.07
CA ASP A 226 -7.95 -35.47 2.89
C ASP A 226 -7.01 -34.60 2.04
N LYS A 227 -5.87 -35.18 1.62
CA LYS A 227 -4.85 -34.48 0.82
C LYS A 227 -5.42 -33.95 -0.50
N LYS A 228 -6.26 -34.72 -1.20
CA LYS A 228 -6.83 -34.28 -2.49
C LYS A 228 -7.81 -33.13 -2.28
N LEU A 229 -8.60 -33.18 -1.20
CA LEU A 229 -9.50 -32.10 -0.82
C LEU A 229 -8.73 -30.80 -0.54
N LEU A 230 -7.62 -30.87 0.21
CA LEU A 230 -6.78 -29.70 0.46
C LEU A 230 -6.18 -29.13 -0.83
N ILE A 231 -5.61 -29.98 -1.69
CA ILE A 231 -5.07 -29.57 -3.00
C ILE A 231 -6.15 -28.87 -3.84
N GLN A 232 -7.37 -29.43 -3.87
CA GLN A 232 -8.48 -28.85 -4.61
C GLN A 232 -8.87 -27.47 -4.06
N ALA A 233 -8.96 -27.32 -2.74
CA ALA A 233 -9.23 -26.01 -2.12
C ALA A 233 -8.20 -24.94 -2.50
N PHE A 234 -6.91 -25.32 -2.56
CA PHE A 234 -5.86 -24.41 -3.06
C PHE A 234 -6.03 -24.05 -4.54
N LYS A 235 -6.46 -24.98 -5.39
CA LYS A 235 -6.75 -24.69 -6.80
C LYS A 235 -7.96 -23.76 -6.94
N ASP A 236 -9.01 -23.99 -6.16
CA ASP A 236 -10.23 -23.19 -6.18
C ASP A 236 -9.96 -21.76 -5.71
N CYS A 237 -9.06 -21.57 -4.74
CA CYS A 237 -8.63 -20.27 -4.24
C CYS A 237 -7.61 -19.53 -5.14
N TYR A 238 -7.33 -20.01 -6.36
CA TYR A 238 -6.29 -19.42 -7.21
C TYR A 238 -6.53 -17.94 -7.53
N GLN A 239 -7.80 -17.54 -7.70
CA GLN A 239 -8.14 -16.15 -7.99
C GLN A 239 -7.89 -15.23 -6.78
N GLU A 240 -8.23 -15.69 -5.57
CA GLU A 240 -7.98 -15.01 -4.30
C GLU A 240 -6.49 -14.84 -4.06
N PHE A 241 -5.71 -15.90 -4.31
CA PHE A 241 -4.25 -15.84 -4.27
C PHE A 241 -3.69 -14.83 -5.26
N GLN A 242 -4.17 -14.81 -6.49
CA GLN A 242 -3.71 -13.84 -7.48
C GLN A 242 -4.07 -12.39 -7.10
N LYS A 243 -5.22 -12.16 -6.49
CA LYS A 243 -5.60 -10.84 -5.96
C LYS A 243 -4.65 -10.41 -4.83
N ALA A 244 -4.42 -11.26 -3.84
CA ALA A 244 -3.50 -10.96 -2.73
C ALA A 244 -2.06 -10.78 -3.20
N ALA A 245 -1.59 -11.62 -4.13
CA ALA A 245 -0.23 -11.55 -4.67
C ALA A 245 0.07 -10.19 -5.31
N LYS A 246 -0.94 -9.55 -5.92
CA LYS A 246 -0.83 -8.25 -6.60
C LYS A 246 -0.86 -7.05 -5.65
N ASN A 247 -0.97 -7.26 -4.34
CA ASN A 247 -0.84 -6.20 -3.34
C ASN A 247 0.64 -5.81 -3.11
N THR A 248 1.37 -5.57 -4.20
CA THR A 248 2.78 -5.20 -4.21
C THR A 248 3.05 -4.21 -5.34
N ALA A 249 4.01 -3.32 -5.15
CA ALA A 249 4.49 -2.44 -6.22
C ALA A 249 5.40 -3.16 -7.23
N GLY A 250 6.06 -4.26 -6.80
CA GLY A 250 6.96 -5.06 -7.61
C GLY A 250 6.34 -6.40 -8.05
N ASN A 251 7.20 -7.41 -8.20
CA ASN A 251 6.77 -8.76 -8.59
C ASN A 251 5.69 -9.31 -7.65
N PRO A 252 4.54 -9.80 -8.19
CA PRO A 252 3.47 -10.34 -7.37
C PRO A 252 3.98 -11.42 -6.43
N SER A 253 3.61 -11.36 -5.15
CA SER A 253 4.09 -12.30 -4.14
C SER A 253 3.11 -12.49 -2.99
N LEU A 254 3.05 -13.73 -2.47
CA LEU A 254 2.16 -14.14 -1.38
C LEU A 254 2.93 -14.41 -0.11
N SER A 255 2.54 -13.90 1.05
CA SER A 255 3.11 -14.33 2.32
C SER A 255 2.55 -15.69 2.75
N LYS A 256 3.23 -16.35 3.70
CA LYS A 256 2.68 -17.56 4.35
C LYS A 256 1.35 -17.26 5.05
N GLY A 257 1.24 -16.11 5.71
CA GLY A 257 0.03 -15.68 6.41
C GLY A 257 -1.15 -15.42 5.46
N GLU A 258 -0.89 -14.85 4.28
CA GLU A 258 -1.90 -14.67 3.22
C GLU A 258 -2.46 -16.02 2.75
N LEU A 259 -1.59 -17.02 2.52
CA LEU A 259 -2.02 -18.37 2.14
C LEU A 259 -2.87 -19.03 3.24
N ILE A 260 -2.41 -19.00 4.48
CA ILE A 260 -3.14 -19.57 5.62
C ILE A 260 -4.53 -18.93 5.71
N LYS A 261 -4.59 -17.59 5.73
CA LYS A 261 -5.86 -16.86 5.87
C LYS A 261 -6.85 -17.23 4.77
N ILE A 262 -6.42 -17.26 3.51
CA ILE A 262 -7.31 -17.54 2.37
C ILE A 262 -7.85 -18.98 2.45
N ILE A 263 -7.00 -19.96 2.78
CA ILE A 263 -7.41 -21.37 2.83
C ILE A 263 -8.28 -21.67 4.04
N GLU A 264 -7.97 -21.12 5.20
CA GLU A 264 -8.84 -21.28 6.36
C GLU A 264 -10.22 -20.66 6.11
N LEU A 265 -10.30 -19.48 5.47
CA LEU A 265 -11.58 -18.89 5.06
C LEU A 265 -12.34 -19.72 4.01
N TYR A 266 -11.67 -20.61 3.29
CA TYR A 266 -12.36 -21.54 2.38
C TYR A 266 -13.08 -22.66 3.16
N PHE A 267 -12.45 -23.19 4.21
CA PHE A 267 -12.98 -24.32 4.99
C PHE A 267 -13.89 -23.92 6.15
N TYR A 268 -13.76 -22.72 6.70
CA TYR A 268 -14.57 -22.23 7.83
C TYR A 268 -15.76 -21.35 7.40
N LYS A 269 -16.16 -21.43 6.13
CA LYS A 269 -17.39 -20.81 5.61
C LYS A 269 -18.61 -21.67 5.89
#